data_AF-A0A7J7LXU5-F1
#
_entry.id   AF-A0A7J7LXU5-F1
#
_cell.length_a   1.000
_cell.length_b   1.000
_cell.length_c   1.000
_cell.angle_alpha   90.00
_cell.angle_beta   90.00
_cell.angle_gamma   90.00
#
_symmetry.space_group_name_H-M   'P 1'
#
loop_
_entity.id
_entity.type
_entity.pdbx_description
1 polymer ?
#
loop_
_entity_poly.entity_id
_entity_poly.type
_entity_poly.pdbx_seq_one_letter_code
_entity_poly.pdbx_strand_id
1 'polypeptide(L)'
;FPESQGETLLVEVHDANKVTQDRAIIKVSSLIDNPSDRFWWWPLYHDDHKCVGNVQFSIGSTITYDEANPIKCAQVVETLAYDLVLESAMRAQHFHPKNFWIQGP
;
A
#
# COMPACT_ATOMS: atom_id res chain seq x y z
N PHE A 1 1.23 -0.19 14.84
CA PHE A 1 0.56 -1.01 13.82
C PHE A 1 1.59 -1.97 13.26
N PRO A 2 1.36 -3.29 13.18
CA PRO A 2 2.38 -4.15 12.61
C PRO A 2 2.47 -3.79 11.13
N GLU A 3 3.69 -3.56 10.65
CA GLU A 3 4.00 -3.58 9.23
C GLU A 3 3.51 -4.92 8.70
N SER A 4 2.30 -4.98 8.15
CA SER A 4 1.86 -6.12 7.36
C SER A 4 2.95 -6.31 6.32
N GLN A 5 3.65 -7.45 6.36
CA GLN A 5 4.69 -7.79 5.38
C GLN A 5 4.17 -7.39 4.01
N GLY A 6 4.72 -6.30 3.46
CA GLY A 6 4.11 -5.61 2.34
C GLY A 6 3.95 -6.61 1.21
N GLU A 7 2.74 -6.75 0.69
CA GLU A 7 2.46 -7.68 -0.39
C GLU A 7 3.48 -7.44 -1.52
N THR A 8 4.16 -8.50 -1.97
CA THR A 8 5.15 -8.43 -3.04
C THR A 8 4.73 -9.29 -4.21
N LEU A 9 4.83 -8.76 -5.42
CA LEU A 9 4.73 -9.52 -6.65
C LEU A 9 6.13 -10.04 -7.01
N LEU A 10 6.25 -11.36 -7.16
CA LEU A 10 7.43 -12.02 -7.70
C LEU A 10 7.20 -12.29 -9.18
N VAL A 11 8.11 -11.81 -10.03
CA VAL A 11 8.10 -12.11 -11.46
C VAL A 11 9.34 -12.92 -11.79
N GLU A 12 9.15 -14.10 -12.39
CA GLU A 12 10.23 -14.98 -12.81
C GLU A 12 10.28 -15.07 -14.33
N VAL A 13 11.49 -14.99 -14.88
CA VAL A 13 11.77 -15.20 -16.29
C VAL A 13 12.30 -16.62 -16.44
N HIS A 14 11.61 -17.45 -17.21
CA HIS A 14 12.04 -18.81 -17.48
C HIS A 14 12.53 -18.97 -18.91
N ASP A 15 13.47 -19.88 -19.11
CA ASP A 15 13.81 -20.35 -20.45
C ASP A 15 12.75 -21.32 -21.01
N ALA A 16 12.95 -21.78 -22.25
CA ALA A 16 12.05 -22.73 -22.91
C ALA A 16 11.92 -24.09 -22.18
N ASN A 17 12.88 -24.42 -21.32
CA ASN A 17 12.90 -25.64 -20.50
C ASN A 17 12.29 -25.42 -19.11
N LYS A 18 11.69 -24.25 -18.86
CA LYS A 18 11.13 -23.81 -17.56
C LYS A 18 12.15 -23.61 -16.44
N VAL A 19 13.43 -23.48 -16.78
CA VAL A 19 14.45 -23.11 -15.79
C VAL A 19 14.36 -21.61 -15.53
N THR A 20 14.21 -21.21 -14.27
CA THR A 20 14.24 -19.79 -13.88
C THR A 20 15.62 -19.22 -14.17
N GLN A 21 15.67 -18.22 -15.04
CA GLN A 21 16.88 -17.49 -15.39
C GLN A 21 16.98 -16.25 -14.51
N ASP A 22 15.92 -15.45 -14.41
CA ASP A 22 15.98 -14.17 -13.68
C ASP A 22 14.70 -13.90 -12.89
N ARG A 23 14.79 -13.02 -11.89
CA ARG A 23 13.67 -12.66 -11.02
C ARG A 23 13.61 -11.15 -10.76
N ALA A 24 12.41 -10.62 -10.64
CA ALA A 24 12.12 -9.27 -10.16
C ALA A 24 11.16 -9.34 -8.97
N ILE A 25 11.45 -8.56 -7.92
CA ILE A 25 10.60 -8.43 -6.73
C ILE A 25 10.02 -7.02 -6.71
N ILE A 26 8.69 -6.93 -6.76
CA ILE A 26 7.96 -5.66 -6.82
C ILE A 26 7.13 -5.53 -5.55
N LYS A 27 7.32 -4.45 -4.79
CA LYS A 27 6.49 -4.17 -3.61
C LYS A 27 5.18 -3.54 -4.08
N VAL A 28 4.03 -4.07 -3.68
CA VAL A 28 2.72 -3.51 -4.05
C VAL A 28 2.58 -2.05 -3.61
N SER A 29 3.20 -1.67 -2.49
CA SER A 29 3.25 -0.27 -2.04
C SER A 29 3.86 0.69 -3.06
N SER A 30 4.83 0.23 -3.87
CA SER A 30 5.47 1.05 -4.91
C SER A 30 4.57 1.31 -6.12
N LEU A 31 3.50 0.52 -6.29
CA LEU A 31 2.53 0.68 -7.38
C LEU A 31 1.47 1.74 -7.06
N ILE A 32 1.27 2.07 -5.78
CA ILE A 32 0.22 2.99 -5.32
C ILE A 32 0.73 4.43 -5.23
N ASP A 33 2.05 4.61 -5.10
CA ASP A 33 2.69 5.90 -4.83
C ASP A 33 2.66 6.87 -6.03
N ASN A 34 2.48 6.36 -7.27
CA ASN A 34 2.37 7.20 -8.46
C ASN A 34 1.38 6.64 -9.49
N PRO A 35 0.10 7.03 -9.45
CA PRO A 35 -0.93 6.54 -10.38
C PRO A 35 -0.81 7.11 -11.81
N SER A 36 0.12 8.06 -12.04
CA SER A 36 0.29 8.68 -13.37
C SER A 36 1.27 7.93 -14.27
N ASP A 37 2.16 7.11 -13.70
CA ASP A 37 3.08 6.28 -14.47
C ASP A 37 2.40 4.95 -14.82
N ARG A 38 2.09 4.77 -16.11
CA ARG A 38 1.48 3.52 -16.58
C ARG A 38 2.50 2.38 -16.73
N PHE A 39 3.80 2.69 -16.68
CA PHE A 39 4.88 1.74 -16.91
C PHE A 39 6.02 1.94 -15.91
N TRP A 40 6.51 0.85 -15.31
CA TRP A 40 7.65 0.85 -14.41
C TRP A 40 8.75 -0.09 -14.90
N TRP A 41 10.00 0.34 -14.75
CA TRP A 41 11.20 -0.47 -14.99
C TRP A 41 11.65 -1.13 -13.71
N TRP A 42 11.76 -2.45 -13.73
CA TRP A 42 12.21 -3.24 -12.60
C TRP A 42 13.51 -3.97 -12.93
N PRO A 43 14.51 -3.91 -12.05
CA PRO A 43 15.74 -4.65 -12.24
C PRO A 43 15.48 -6.15 -12.11
N LEU A 44 16.04 -6.90 -13.06
CA LEU A 44 16.09 -8.35 -13.05
C LEU A 44 17.39 -8.81 -12.41
N TYR A 45 17.28 -9.72 -11.46
CA TYR A 45 18.41 -10.32 -10.78
C TYR A 45 18.49 -11.81 -11.09
N HIS A 46 19.69 -12.27 -11.39
CA HIS A 46 20.01 -13.70 -11.40
C HIS A 46 20.11 -14.22 -9.95
N ASP A 47 20.10 -15.54 -9.76
CA ASP A 47 20.22 -16.17 -8.43
C ASP A 47 21.49 -15.71 -7.66
N ASP A 48 22.55 -15.31 -8.36
CA ASP A 48 23.77 -14.72 -7.80
C ASP A 48 23.64 -13.24 -7.36
N HIS A 49 22.42 -12.70 -7.31
CA HIS A 49 22.09 -11.29 -7.02
C HIS A 49 22.70 -10.27 -7.99
N LYS A 50 23.19 -10.72 -9.14
CA LYS A 50 23.70 -9.83 -10.18
C LYS A 50 22.54 -9.24 -10.98
N CYS A 51 22.49 -7.92 -11.09
CA CYS A 51 21.56 -7.25 -11.99
C CYS A 51 21.94 -7.57 -13.45
N VAL A 52 21.05 -8.24 -14.17
CA VAL A 52 21.27 -8.70 -15.55
C VAL A 52 20.57 -7.81 -16.57
N GLY A 53 19.62 -6.98 -16.14
CA GLY A 53 18.86 -6.11 -17.01
C GLY A 53 17.66 -5.48 -16.31
N ASN A 54 16.81 -4.81 -17.09
CA ASN A 54 15.55 -4.27 -16.61
C ASN A 54 14.40 -4.80 -17.47
N VAL A 55 13.25 -4.99 -16.84
CA VAL A 55 11.99 -5.35 -17.51
C VAL A 55 10.96 -4.25 -17.27
N GLN A 56 10.18 -3.95 -18.30
CA GLN A 56 9.11 -2.96 -18.20
C GLN A 56 7.78 -3.67 -17.94
N PHE A 57 7.06 -3.25 -16.89
CA PHE A 57 5.71 -3.72 -16.61
C PHE A 57 4.71 -2.57 -16.65
N SER A 58 3.54 -2.82 -17.24
CA SER A 58 2.33 -2.01 -17.05
C SER A 58 1.38 -2.77 -16.17
N ILE A 59 1.28 -2.38 -14.90
CA ILE A 59 0.45 -3.05 -13.90
C ILE A 59 -0.74 -2.15 -13.60
N GLY A 60 -1.93 -2.62 -13.96
CA GLY A 60 -3.19 -2.02 -13.50
C GLY A 60 -3.65 -2.75 -12.25
N SER A 61 -4.09 -2.00 -11.24
CA SER A 61 -4.78 -2.56 -10.07
C SER A 61 -6.25 -2.14 -10.11
N THR A 62 -7.15 -3.10 -9.95
CA THR A 62 -8.59 -2.85 -9.76
C THR A 62 -8.99 -3.42 -8.42
N ILE A 63 -9.36 -2.54 -7.49
CA ILE A 63 -9.89 -2.95 -6.19
C ILE A 63 -11.38 -3.27 -6.41
N THR A 64 -11.71 -4.55 -6.50
CA THR A 64 -13.11 -5.00 -6.50
C THR A 64 -13.60 -5.03 -5.06
N TYR A 65 -14.51 -4.13 -4.72
CA TYR A 65 -15.32 -4.29 -3.52
C TYR A 65 -16.33 -5.41 -3.78
N ASP A 66 -16.30 -6.44 -2.95
CA ASP A 66 -17.35 -7.45 -2.93
C ASP A 66 -18.67 -6.77 -2.54
N GLU A 67 -19.53 -6.50 -3.52
CA GLU A 67 -20.85 -5.87 -3.35
C GLU A 67 -21.77 -6.69 -2.41
N ALA A 68 -21.42 -7.93 -2.08
CA ALA A 68 -22.16 -8.75 -1.13
C ALA A 68 -22.09 -8.26 0.33
N ASN A 69 -21.16 -7.36 0.66
CA ASN A 69 -21.17 -6.66 1.93
C ASN A 69 -20.75 -5.21 1.73
N PRO A 70 -21.70 -4.25 1.69
CA PRO A 70 -21.38 -2.85 1.90
C PRO A 70 -20.91 -2.70 3.36
N ILE A 71 -19.64 -3.05 3.61
CA ILE A 71 -19.03 -2.85 4.91
C ILE A 71 -19.03 -1.33 5.07
N LYS A 72 -19.76 -0.88 6.09
CA LYS A 72 -19.68 0.46 6.69
C LYS A 72 -18.28 0.76 7.25
N CYS A 73 -17.21 0.21 6.65
CA CYS A 73 -15.82 0.27 7.12
C CYS A 73 -15.16 1.58 6.76
N ALA A 74 -15.50 2.20 5.63
CA ALA A 74 -14.85 3.43 5.20
C ALA A 74 -15.17 4.61 6.14
N GLN A 75 -16.41 4.72 6.62
CA GLN A 75 -16.83 5.89 7.41
C GLN A 75 -16.54 5.73 8.92
N VAL A 76 -16.64 4.51 9.47
CA VAL A 76 -16.47 4.29 10.92
C VAL A 76 -14.99 4.25 11.31
N VAL A 77 -14.12 3.67 10.48
CA VAL A 77 -12.68 3.55 10.78
C VAL A 77 -11.97 4.89 10.62
N GLU A 78 -12.35 5.69 9.63
CA GLU A 78 -11.77 7.03 9.44
C GLU A 78 -12.10 7.95 10.62
N THR A 79 -13.36 7.93 11.09
CA THR A 79 -13.78 8.70 12.27
C THR A 79 -13.01 8.27 13.52
N LEU A 80 -12.80 6.96 13.72
CA LEU A 80 -12.06 6.46 14.88
C LEU A 80 -10.60 6.93 14.90
N ALA A 81 -9.94 7.00 13.74
CA ALA A 81 -8.57 7.51 13.65
C ALA A 81 -8.50 8.99 14.06
N TYR A 82 -9.45 9.81 13.61
CA TYR A 82 -9.53 11.21 14.02
C TYR A 82 -9.86 11.37 15.51
N ASP A 83 -10.79 10.58 16.05
CA ASP A 83 -11.16 10.61 17.46
C ASP A 83 -9.95 10.28 18.36
N LEU A 84 -9.18 9.25 18.01
CA LEU A 84 -7.98 8.85 18.75
C LEU A 84 -6.90 9.94 18.72
N VAL A 85 -6.67 10.55 17.55
CA VAL A 85 -5.69 11.65 17.41
C VAL A 85 -6.14 12.86 18.22
N LEU A 86 -7.41 13.24 18.12
CA LEU A 86 -7.99 14.38 18.85
C LEU A 86 -7.90 14.15 20.36
N GLU A 87 -8.31 12.98 20.85
CA GLU A 87 -8.24 12.64 22.28
C GLU A 87 -6.79 12.66 22.78
N SER A 88 -5.86 12.08 22.01
CA SER A 88 -4.43 12.06 22.36
C SER A 88 -3.85 13.47 22.46
N ALA A 89 -4.17 14.33 21.48
CA ALA A 89 -3.74 15.73 21.48
C ALA A 89 -4.31 16.52 22.66
N MET A 90 -5.59 16.32 22.99
CA MET A 90 -6.24 16.99 24.12
C MET A 90 -5.59 16.58 25.46
N ARG A 91 -5.31 15.29 25.64
CA ARG A 91 -4.61 14.79 26.84
C ARG A 91 -3.20 15.38 26.97
N ALA A 92 -2.43 15.44 25.88
CA ALA A 92 -1.08 16.01 25.88
C ALA A 92 -1.07 17.50 26.28
N GLN A 93 -2.11 18.24 25.89
CA GLN A 93 -2.26 19.67 26.20
C GLN A 93 -3.01 19.93 27.52
N HIS A 94 -3.31 18.89 28.32
CA HIS A 94 -4.16 18.98 29.52
C HIS A 94 -5.51 19.66 29.25
N PHE A 95 -5.98 19.55 28.01
CA PHE A 95 -7.19 20.19 27.53
C PHE A 95 -8.40 19.32 27.86
N HIS A 96 -9.34 19.87 28.63
CA HIS A 96 -10.53 19.13 29.04
C HIS A 96 -11.58 19.11 27.93
N PRO A 97 -12.18 17.94 27.62
CA PRO A 97 -13.24 17.84 26.62
C PRO A 97 -14.44 18.76 26.84
N LYS A 98 -14.74 19.12 28.11
CA LYS A 98 -15.82 20.06 28.45
C LYS A 98 -15.55 21.50 27.99
N ASN A 99 -14.31 21.82 27.63
CA ASN A 99 -13.92 23.10 27.07
C ASN A 99 -13.93 23.07 25.54
N PHE A 100 -14.39 21.98 24.93
CA PHE A 100 -14.54 21.87 23.49
C PHE A 100 -15.87 22.51 23.07
N TRP A 101 -15.78 23.72 22.52
CA TRP A 101 -16.92 24.43 21.96
C TRP A 101 -16.81 24.34 20.44
N ILE A 102 -17.72 23.58 19.82
CA ILE A 102 -17.84 23.57 18.37
C ILE A 102 -18.70 24.79 18.01
N GLN A 103 -18.04 25.88 17.60
CA GLN A 103 -18.74 26.98 16.93
C GLN A 103 -18.89 26.62 15.45
N GLY A 104 -20.10 26.21 15.08
CA GLY A 104 -20.50 26.10 13.67
C GLY A 104 -21.04 27.42 13.11
N PRO A 105 -21.21 27.53 11.78
CA PRO A 105 -22.12 28.50 11.17
C PRO A 105 -23.59 28.20 11.47
#